data_AF-A0A434Z637-F1
#
_entry.id   AF-A0A434Z637-F1
#
_cell.length_a   1.000
_cell.length_b   1.000
_cell.length_c   1.000
_cell.angle_alpha   90.00
_cell.angle_beta   90.00
_cell.angle_gamma   90.00
#
_symmetry.space_group_name_H-M   'P 1'
#
loop_
_entity.id
_entity.type
_entity.pdbx_description
1 polymer ?
#
loop_
_entity_poly.entity_id
_entity_poly.type
_entity_poly.pdbx_seq_one_letter_code
_entity_poly.pdbx_strand_id
1 'polypeptide(L)'
;AYLVGLAQAVTARGGRIFENSRAISIGEASRRRVVTDGGTVHAEYVVVATNMTVQSPIGMANRTQPRCHTAMAFRVDDPLAVDGMFIGIDDPTHSIRTGRDAEGPLLVTLGPKFDTGQDGDGAKRFVEREQWAR
;
A
#
# COMPACT_ATOMS: atom_id res chain seq x y z
N ALA A 1 9.59 7.49 -7.94
CA ALA A 1 9.82 8.94 -7.89
C ALA A 1 8.94 9.66 -6.87
N TYR A 2 7.61 9.48 -6.90
CA TYR A 2 6.67 10.24 -6.06
C TYR A 2 6.98 10.24 -4.54
N LEU A 3 7.08 9.07 -3.90
CA LEU A 3 7.31 8.99 -2.45
C LEU A 3 8.68 9.56 -2.03
N VAL A 4 9.71 9.34 -2.84
CA VAL A 4 11.05 9.91 -2.61
C VAL A 4 11.00 11.44 -2.69
N GLY A 5 10.33 11.99 -3.70
CA GLY A 5 10.15 13.44 -3.83
C GLY A 5 9.35 14.03 -2.66
N LEU A 6 8.32 13.33 -2.18
CA LEU A 6 7.57 13.75 -1.00
C LEU A 6 8.44 13.73 0.27
N ALA A 7 9.25 12.69 0.47
CA ALA A 7 10.17 12.61 1.61
C ALA A 7 11.18 13.77 1.59
N GLN A 8 11.76 14.08 0.42
CA GLN A 8 12.65 15.23 0.22
C GLN A 8 11.94 16.56 0.51
N ALA A 9 10.69 16.72 0.06
CA ALA A 9 9.92 17.94 0.29
C ALA A 9 9.60 18.17 1.78
N VAL A 10 9.42 17.09 2.55
CA VAL A 10 9.23 17.13 4.01
C VAL A 10 10.53 17.50 4.72
N THR A 11 11.65 16.86 4.37
CA THR A 11 12.94 17.15 5.02
C THR A 11 13.46 18.55 4.70
N ALA A 12 13.26 19.03 3.47
CA ALA A 12 13.61 20.40 3.07
C ALA A 12 12.84 21.48 3.87
N ARG A 13 11.68 21.13 4.45
CA ARG A 13 10.87 22.01 5.32
C ARG A 13 11.16 21.81 6.81
N GLY A 14 12.24 21.10 7.16
CA GLY A 14 12.63 20.83 8.54
C GLY A 14 11.92 19.64 9.20
N GLY A 15 11.13 18.88 8.43
CA GLY A 15 10.55 17.62 8.91
C GLY A 15 11.62 16.56 9.14
N ARG A 16 11.36 15.65 10.09
CA ARG A 16 12.25 14.53 10.42
C ARG A 16 11.56 13.22 10.10
N ILE A 17 12.23 12.34 9.35
CA ILE A 17 11.75 11.02 8.98
C ILE A 17 12.55 10.00 9.78
N PHE A 18 11.85 9.11 10.46
CA PHE A 18 12.45 8.02 11.23
C PHE A 18 11.99 6.70 10.62
N GLU A 19 12.90 6.01 9.96
CA GLU A 19 12.67 4.67 9.41
C GLU A 19 12.92 3.60 10.48
N ASN A 20 12.47 2.37 10.23
CA ASN A 20 12.65 1.24 11.17
C ASN A 20 12.20 1.56 12.61
N SER A 21 11.15 2.37 12.74
CA SER A 21 10.62 2.87 14.02
C SER A 21 9.14 2.50 14.11
N ARG A 22 8.84 1.21 14.23
CA ARG A 22 7.47 0.70 14.12
C ARG A 22 6.64 1.23 15.27
N ALA A 23 5.60 2.02 14.98
CA ALA A 23 4.61 2.42 15.99
C ALA A 23 3.79 1.20 16.44
N ILE A 24 3.81 0.90 17.73
CA ILE A 24 3.15 -0.25 18.36
C ILE A 24 1.81 0.18 18.96
N SER A 25 1.78 1.33 19.65
CA SER A 25 0.57 1.84 20.28
C SER A 25 0.57 3.35 20.44
N ILE A 26 -0.63 3.92 20.50
CA ILE A 26 -0.87 5.34 20.73
C ILE A 26 -1.74 5.47 21.98
N GLY A 27 -1.25 6.20 22.99
CA GLY A 27 -1.91 6.39 24.28
C GLY A 27 -2.37 7.83 24.55
N GLU A 28 -3.36 7.96 25.44
CA GLU A 28 -3.98 9.22 25.89
C GLU A 28 -3.36 9.77 27.19
N ALA A 29 -2.03 9.79 27.31
CA ALA A 29 -1.42 10.53 28.42
C ALA A 29 -1.64 12.05 28.23
N SER A 30 -1.34 12.85 29.25
CA SER A 30 -1.47 14.34 29.22
C SER A 30 -0.81 15.02 28.01
N ARG A 31 0.14 14.33 27.36
CA ARG A 31 0.55 14.53 25.96
C ARG A 31 0.40 13.23 25.20
N ARG A 32 -0.04 13.28 23.93
CA ARG A 32 -0.21 12.09 23.09
C ARG A 32 1.13 11.35 22.99
N ARG A 33 1.09 10.07 23.33
CA ARG A 33 2.29 9.23 23.43
C ARG A 33 2.24 8.15 22.36
N VAL A 34 3.25 8.11 21.49
CA VAL A 34 3.46 7.05 20.50
C VAL A 34 4.57 6.14 20.98
N VAL A 35 4.25 4.87 21.25
CA VAL A 35 5.22 3.84 21.58
C VAL A 35 5.69 3.19 20.29
N THR A 36 6.99 3.08 20.13
CA THR A 36 7.65 2.37 19.04
C THR A 36 8.45 1.19 19.58
N ASP A 37 8.95 0.33 18.70
CA ASP A 37 9.90 -0.73 19.03
C ASP A 37 11.27 -0.22 19.51
N GLY A 38 11.65 1.01 19.16
CA GLY A 38 12.92 1.64 19.55
C GLY A 38 12.83 2.71 20.64
N GLY A 39 11.63 3.04 21.12
CA GLY A 39 11.46 4.14 22.10
C GLY A 39 10.07 4.78 22.11
N THR A 40 9.96 5.95 22.74
CA THR A 40 8.69 6.68 22.88
C THR A 40 8.83 8.09 22.31
N VAL A 41 7.82 8.51 21.54
CA VAL A 41 7.68 9.89 21.04
C VAL A 41 6.50 10.56 21.72
N HIS A 42 6.71 11.78 22.20
CA HIS A 42 5.67 12.64 22.76
C HIS A 42 5.36 13.76 21.78
N ALA A 43 4.07 13.98 21.50
CA ALA A 43 3.62 15.05 20.61
C ALA A 43 2.34 15.69 21.13
N GLU A 44 2.09 16.93 20.70
CA GLU A 44 0.83 17.61 20.96
C GLU A 44 -0.28 17.03 20.06
N TYR A 45 0.04 16.77 18.79
CA TYR A 45 -0.85 16.20 17.80
C TYR A 45 -0.27 14.92 17.20
N VAL A 46 -1.14 13.96 16.90
CA VAL A 46 -0.78 12.70 16.23
C VAL A 46 -1.74 12.47 15.07
N VAL A 47 -1.20 12.27 13.87
CA VAL A 47 -1.95 11.91 12.66
C VAL A 47 -1.67 10.44 12.36
N VAL A 48 -2.72 9.63 12.29
CA VAL A 48 -2.60 8.20 11.97
C VAL A 48 -2.86 8.02 10.47
N ALA A 49 -1.80 7.76 9.70
CA ALA A 49 -1.84 7.58 8.25
C ALA A 49 -1.23 6.22 7.83
N THR A 50 -1.49 5.15 8.60
CA THR A 50 -0.83 3.85 8.47
C THR A 50 -1.53 2.86 7.52
N ASN A 51 -2.63 3.28 6.86
CA ASN A 51 -3.53 2.46 6.03
C ASN A 51 -4.22 1.31 6.81
N MET A 52 -3.43 0.40 7.40
CA MET A 52 -3.89 -0.56 8.41
C MET A 52 -3.59 -0.06 9.82
N THR A 53 -4.44 -0.45 10.75
CA THR A 53 -4.59 0.26 12.01
C THR A 53 -3.55 -0.20 13.02
N VAL A 54 -2.98 0.79 13.74
CA VAL A 54 -2.20 0.59 14.95
C VAL A 54 -3.15 0.66 16.15
N GLN A 55 -2.79 -0.01 17.26
CA GLN A 55 -3.53 0.12 18.51
C GLN A 55 -3.63 1.60 18.90
N SER A 56 -4.84 2.14 18.88
CA SER A 56 -5.12 3.54 19.10
C SER A 56 -6.51 3.75 19.69
N PRO A 57 -6.77 4.90 20.35
CA PRO A 57 -8.07 5.16 20.99
C PRO A 57 -9.24 5.28 20.01
N ILE A 58 -8.95 5.50 18.72
CA ILE A 58 -9.96 5.68 17.67
C ILE A 58 -10.66 4.34 17.33
N GLY A 59 -10.07 3.20 17.69
CA GLY A 59 -10.72 1.90 17.52
C GLY A 59 -10.91 1.47 16.06
N MET A 60 -10.18 2.06 15.10
CA MET A 60 -10.33 1.74 13.68
C MET A 60 -10.02 0.26 13.37
N ALA A 61 -9.24 -0.43 14.22
CA ALA A 61 -9.00 -1.86 14.09
C ALA A 61 -10.29 -2.70 14.07
N ASN A 62 -11.34 -2.25 14.74
CA ASN A 62 -12.64 -2.94 14.73
C ASN A 62 -13.48 -2.64 13.48
N ARG A 63 -13.03 -1.72 12.62
CA ARG A 63 -13.76 -1.22 11.44
C ARG A 63 -13.06 -1.54 10.12
N THR A 64 -11.86 -2.10 10.16
CA THR A 64 -11.04 -2.36 8.97
C THR A 64 -10.62 -3.82 8.93
N GLN A 65 -10.68 -4.44 7.75
CA GLN A 65 -10.17 -5.79 7.52
C GLN A 65 -9.11 -5.74 6.41
N PRO A 66 -7.99 -6.46 6.56
CA PRO A 66 -6.98 -6.52 5.51
C PRO A 66 -7.52 -7.26 4.28
N ARG A 67 -7.26 -6.72 3.10
CA ARG A 67 -7.56 -7.34 1.81
C ARG A 67 -6.28 -7.45 0.99
N CYS A 68 -6.16 -8.56 0.27
CA CYS A 68 -5.03 -8.81 -0.60
C CYS A 68 -5.47 -8.88 -2.05
N HIS A 69 -4.58 -8.49 -2.95
CA HIS A 69 -4.72 -8.63 -4.40
C HIS A 69 -3.37 -9.11 -4.94
N THR A 70 -3.38 -10.01 -5.92
CA THR A 70 -2.17 -10.30 -6.68
C THR A 70 -2.00 -9.24 -7.76
N ALA A 71 -0.79 -8.74 -7.91
CA ALA A 71 -0.41 -7.79 -8.94
C ALA A 71 0.71 -8.39 -9.78
N MET A 72 0.64 -8.23 -11.09
CA MET A 72 1.69 -8.61 -12.05
C MET A 72 2.00 -7.44 -12.96
N ALA A 73 3.24 -7.36 -13.43
CA ALA A 73 3.69 -6.37 -14.39
C ALA A 73 4.33 -7.08 -15.58
N PHE A 74 3.92 -6.70 -16.79
CA PHE A 74 4.39 -7.28 -18.05
C PHE A 74 5.09 -6.21 -18.88
N ARG A 75 6.21 -6.56 -19.50
CA ARG A 75 6.88 -5.67 -20.46
C ARG A 75 6.01 -5.54 -21.70
N VAL A 76 5.84 -4.32 -22.16
CA VAL A 76 5.11 -3.99 -23.40
C VAL A 76 5.97 -3.07 -24.24
N ASP A 77 5.80 -3.13 -25.56
CA ASP A 77 6.53 -2.25 -26.48
C ASP A 77 5.86 -0.87 -26.56
N ASP A 78 4.52 -0.85 -26.51
CA ASP A 78 3.73 0.38 -26.58
C ASP A 78 3.36 0.89 -25.17
N PRO A 79 3.89 2.05 -24.72
CA PRO A 79 3.51 2.67 -23.46
C PRO A 79 2.05 3.14 -23.42
N LEU A 80 1.37 3.23 -24.56
CA LEU A 80 -0.01 3.66 -24.71
C LEU A 80 -0.99 2.51 -24.97
N ALA A 81 -0.54 1.25 -24.85
CA ALA A 81 -1.42 0.09 -24.98
C ALA A 81 -2.66 0.19 -24.06
N VAL A 82 -2.52 0.88 -22.92
CA VAL A 82 -3.62 1.27 -22.02
C VAL A 82 -3.43 2.72 -21.57
N ASP A 83 -4.20 3.65 -22.14
CA ASP A 83 -4.16 5.07 -21.78
C ASP A 83 -5.05 5.36 -20.56
N GLY A 84 -4.61 4.88 -19.39
CA GLY A 84 -5.27 5.17 -18.12
C GLY A 84 -5.19 4.05 -17.11
N MET A 85 -6.09 4.12 -16.13
CA MET A 85 -6.32 3.09 -15.13
C MET A 85 -7.78 2.68 -15.21
N PHE A 86 -8.01 1.39 -15.47
CA PHE A 86 -9.34 0.82 -15.66
C PHE A 86 -9.58 -0.27 -14.64
N ILE A 87 -10.82 -0.34 -14.16
CA ILE A 87 -11.31 -1.41 -13.30
C ILE A 87 -12.46 -2.07 -14.07
N GLY A 88 -12.35 -3.38 -14.29
CA GLY A 88 -13.37 -4.16 -14.98
C GLY A 88 -14.67 -4.22 -14.18
N ILE A 89 -15.78 -4.33 -14.89
CA ILE A 89 -17.11 -4.48 -14.28
C ILE A 89 -17.48 -5.94 -13.97
N ASP A 90 -16.71 -6.88 -14.52
CA ASP A 90 -16.95 -8.31 -14.36
C ASP A 90 -16.68 -8.79 -12.93
N ASP A 91 -17.32 -9.90 -12.58
CA ASP A 91 -16.98 -10.70 -11.39
C ASP A 91 -16.37 -12.03 -11.88
N PRO A 92 -15.08 -12.30 -11.60
CA PRO A 92 -14.26 -11.59 -10.64
C PRO A 92 -13.54 -10.35 -11.24
N THR A 93 -13.48 -9.26 -10.47
CA THR A 93 -12.95 -7.97 -10.93
C THR A 93 -11.44 -7.96 -11.15
N HIS A 94 -11.00 -7.36 -12.25
CA HIS A 94 -9.61 -7.11 -12.58
C HIS A 94 -9.38 -5.61 -12.79
N SER A 95 -8.14 -5.15 -12.64
CA SER A 95 -7.78 -3.78 -13.05
C SER A 95 -6.49 -3.77 -13.85
N ILE A 96 -6.40 -2.82 -14.77
CA ILE A 96 -5.26 -2.62 -15.65
C ILE A 96 -4.84 -1.17 -15.61
N ARG A 97 -3.53 -0.95 -15.65
CA ARG A 97 -2.95 0.39 -15.83
C ARG A 97 -1.57 0.26 -16.44
N THR A 98 -1.07 1.35 -17.00
CA THR A 98 0.33 1.45 -17.38
C THR A 98 1.19 1.90 -16.20
N GLY A 99 2.43 1.41 -16.20
CA GLY A 99 3.51 1.82 -15.31
C GLY A 99 4.80 1.90 -16.11
N ARG A 100 5.90 2.25 -15.44
CA ARG A 100 7.23 2.24 -16.04
C ARG A 100 8.30 2.01 -14.99
N ASP A 101 9.41 1.41 -15.41
CA ASP A 101 10.64 1.29 -14.64
C ASP A 101 11.82 1.87 -15.44
N ALA A 102 13.05 1.50 -15.08
CA ALA A 102 14.26 1.95 -15.75
C ALA A 102 14.43 1.34 -17.16
N GLU A 103 13.79 0.22 -17.45
CA GLU A 103 13.92 -0.50 -18.73
C GLU A 103 12.83 -0.12 -19.73
N GLY A 104 11.71 0.44 -19.28
CA GLY A 104 10.65 0.88 -20.17
C GLY A 104 9.25 0.80 -19.58
N PRO A 105 8.21 0.82 -20.45
CA PRO A 105 6.83 0.71 -20.01
C PRO A 105 6.48 -0.69 -19.54
N LEU A 106 5.47 -0.75 -18.67
CA LEU A 106 4.92 -1.96 -18.10
C LEU A 106 3.40 -1.89 -18.16
N LEU A 107 2.74 -2.99 -18.53
CA LEU A 107 1.33 -3.21 -18.24
C LEU A 107 1.21 -3.82 -16.84
N VAL A 108 0.54 -3.13 -15.93
CA VAL A 108 0.29 -3.61 -14.57
C VAL A 108 -1.14 -4.13 -14.48
N THR A 109 -1.28 -5.40 -14.12
CA THR A 109 -2.57 -6.05 -13.90
C THR A 109 -2.75 -6.39 -12.42
N LEU A 110 -3.95 -6.16 -11.90
CA LEU A 110 -4.33 -6.52 -10.54
C LEU A 110 -5.55 -7.44 -10.60
N GLY A 111 -5.50 -8.50 -9.80
CA GLY A 111 -6.56 -9.48 -9.69
C GLY A 111 -7.68 -9.13 -8.72
N PRO A 112 -8.64 -10.05 -8.60
CA PRO A 112 -9.72 -9.98 -7.64
C PRO A 112 -9.18 -9.95 -6.20
N LYS A 113 -9.92 -9.26 -5.33
CA LYS A 113 -9.62 -9.24 -3.89
C LYS A 113 -9.77 -10.64 -3.29
N PHE A 114 -8.99 -10.91 -2.25
CA PHE A 114 -9.16 -12.06 -1.39
C PHE A 114 -8.77 -11.72 0.05
N ASP A 115 -9.22 -12.55 0.98
CA ASP A 115 -8.94 -12.38 2.40
C ASP A 115 -7.47 -12.70 2.68
N THR A 116 -6.81 -11.76 3.37
CA THR A 116 -5.38 -11.87 3.65
C THR A 116 -5.13 -13.06 4.57
N GLY A 117 -4.22 -13.96 4.18
CA GLY A 117 -3.83 -15.14 4.96
C GLY A 117 -4.84 -16.28 4.97
N GLN A 118 -5.95 -16.18 4.22
CA GLN A 118 -6.95 -17.25 4.09
C GLN A 118 -6.77 -18.07 2.81
N ASP A 119 -5.85 -17.67 1.94
CA ASP A 119 -5.53 -18.44 0.75
C ASP A 119 -4.29 -19.32 0.98
N GLY A 120 -4.47 -20.63 0.80
CA GLY A 120 -3.41 -21.62 0.93
C GLY A 120 -2.51 -21.72 -0.30
N ASP A 121 -2.91 -21.18 -1.45
CA ASP A 121 -2.17 -21.29 -2.72
C ASP A 121 -2.07 -19.94 -3.44
N GLY A 122 -1.21 -19.07 -2.91
CA GLY A 122 -0.90 -17.79 -3.56
C GLY A 122 -0.29 -17.94 -4.95
N ALA A 123 0.41 -19.05 -5.22
CA ALA A 123 1.06 -19.29 -6.52
C ALA A 123 0.03 -19.51 -7.63
N LYS A 124 -1.02 -20.30 -7.35
CA LYS A 124 -2.16 -20.49 -8.27
C LYS A 124 -2.76 -19.16 -8.73
N ARG A 125 -2.90 -18.17 -7.83
CA ARG A 125 -3.40 -16.85 -8.20
C ARG A 125 -2.53 -16.14 -9.22
N PHE A 126 -1.20 -16.27 -9.15
CA PHE A 126 -0.31 -15.67 -10.16
C PHE A 126 -0.47 -16.37 -11.52
N VAL A 127 -0.63 -17.70 -11.54
CA VAL A 127 -0.88 -18.45 -12.78
C VAL A 127 -2.19 -18.04 -13.43
N GLU A 128 -3.29 -17.96 -12.67
CA GLU A 128 -4.59 -17.48 -13.16
C GLU A 128 -4.52 -16.04 -13.68
N ARG A 129 -3.69 -15.19 -13.05
CA ARG A 129 -3.49 -13.81 -13.49
C ARG A 129 -2.72 -13.71 -14.79
N GLU A 130 -1.68 -14.51 -14.96
CA GLU A 130 -0.94 -14.58 -16.21
C GLU A 130 -1.84 -15.05 -17.35
N GLN A 131 -2.67 -16.07 -17.10
CA GLN A 131 -3.63 -16.58 -18.10
C GLN A 131 -4.66 -15.54 -18.53
N TRP A 132 -5.19 -14.76 -17.58
CA TRP A 132 -6.15 -13.70 -17.88
C TRP A 132 -5.53 -12.51 -18.65
N ALA A 133 -4.25 -12.23 -18.42
CA ALA A 133 -3.56 -11.09 -19.04
C ALA A 133 -3.09 -11.34 -20.48
N ARG A 134 -3.13 -12.60 -20.94
CA ARG A 134 -2.78 -13.01 -22.31
C ARG A 134 -3.97 -12.93 -23.24
#